data_AF-X1VJS1-F1
#
_entry.id   AF-X1VJS1-F1
#
_cell.length_a   1.000
_cell.length_b   1.000
_cell.length_c   1.000
_cell.angle_alpha   90.00
_cell.angle_beta   90.00
_cell.angle_gamma   90.00
#
_symmetry.space_group_name_H-M   'P 1'
#
loop_
_entity.id
_entity.type
_entity.pdbx_description
1 polymer ?
#
loop_
_entity_poly.entity_id
_entity_poly.type
_entity_poly.pdbx_seq_one_letter_code
_entity_poly.pdbx_strand_id
1 'polypeptide(L)'
;ALEKYAVVATVLLTIPVPAIPHKVFGFSCYPTGTFTETLTTRELQFVLDRGEIHQVSRFARYRQDWIFKEAIEEIRSKELEAKNAGNKILHRLYKKMRQGLYGKWAQRGRRMKRLEERPPWARDGTEVYDQARDESKSYEEFGGEWWEISKDLVSYNSFPAIGAHITADARLALYEWIELAGWENTYVVDTDGLMVNQAGYDRLKHLLHPSDLGKLRVEKVADNASVLAPKQWSCGDAERWKGKPKDAIEIMPGRF
;
A
#
# COMPACT_ATOMS: atom_id res chain seq x y z
N ALA A 1 -11.00 -21.01 14.09
CA ALA A 1 -10.14 -19.94 14.65
C ALA A 1 -10.30 -18.62 13.87
N LEU A 2 -10.23 -18.66 12.54
CA LEU A 2 -10.26 -17.50 11.65
C LEU A 2 -11.58 -16.70 11.67
N GLU A 3 -12.69 -17.29 12.11
CA GLU A 3 -13.98 -16.58 12.28
C GLU A 3 -14.05 -15.72 13.55
N LYS A 4 -13.24 -16.04 14.57
CA LYS A 4 -13.32 -15.44 15.92
C LYS A 4 -12.13 -14.54 16.25
N TYR A 5 -11.03 -14.71 15.52
CA TYR A 5 -9.77 -14.06 15.81
C TYR A 5 -9.13 -13.57 14.52
N ALA A 6 -8.47 -12.43 14.61
CA ALA A 6 -7.51 -12.01 13.60
C ALA A 6 -6.24 -12.85 13.78
N VAL A 7 -5.82 -13.55 12.74
CA VAL A 7 -4.68 -14.46 12.74
C VAL A 7 -3.62 -13.96 11.75
N VAL A 8 -2.36 -14.04 12.18
CA VAL A 8 -1.20 -13.94 11.29
C VAL A 8 -0.43 -15.25 11.42
N ALA A 9 -0.20 -15.95 10.32
CA ALA A 9 0.44 -17.26 10.34
C ALA A 9 1.45 -17.42 9.20
N THR A 10 2.61 -17.99 9.52
CA THR A 10 3.54 -18.48 8.49
C THR A 10 3.13 -19.89 8.11
N VAL A 11 2.79 -20.08 6.83
CA VAL A 11 2.23 -21.34 6.32
C VAL A 11 2.94 -21.79 5.05
N LEU A 12 3.07 -23.11 4.89
CA LEU A 12 3.33 -23.72 3.59
C LEU A 12 1.98 -23.93 2.92
N LEU A 13 1.79 -23.33 1.74
CA LEU A 13 0.53 -23.35 1.02
C LEU A 13 0.72 -23.76 -0.44
N THR A 14 -0.38 -24.17 -1.08
CA THR A 14 -0.49 -24.28 -2.54
C THR A 14 -1.70 -23.50 -3.01
N ILE A 15 -1.54 -22.65 -4.03
CA ILE A 15 -2.63 -21.87 -4.59
C ILE A 15 -2.59 -21.86 -6.12
N PRO A 16 -3.71 -22.14 -6.82
CA PRO A 16 -3.74 -22.19 -8.28
C PRO A 16 -3.90 -20.81 -8.93
N VAL A 17 -4.09 -19.75 -8.13
CA VAL A 17 -4.36 -18.39 -8.60
C VAL A 17 -3.35 -17.35 -8.10
N PRO A 18 -3.04 -16.31 -8.89
CA PRO A 18 -2.02 -15.31 -8.56
C PRO A 18 -2.57 -14.23 -7.62
N ALA A 19 -3.01 -14.62 -6.41
CA ALA A 19 -3.65 -13.70 -5.45
C ALA A 19 -2.76 -13.34 -4.26
N ILE A 20 -1.79 -14.21 -3.92
CA ILE A 20 -0.94 -14.05 -2.74
C ILE A 20 0.39 -13.43 -3.15
N PRO A 21 0.78 -12.28 -2.58
CA PRO A 21 2.06 -11.67 -2.90
C PRO A 21 3.20 -12.48 -2.30
N HIS A 22 4.28 -12.65 -3.05
CA HIS A 22 5.51 -13.29 -2.61
C HIS A 22 6.73 -12.53 -3.14
N LYS A 23 7.82 -12.52 -2.37
CA LYS A 23 9.08 -11.89 -2.79
C LYS A 23 9.97 -12.90 -3.52
N VAL A 24 10.17 -12.68 -4.81
CA VAL A 24 11.07 -13.48 -5.67
C VAL A 24 12.21 -12.60 -6.16
N PHE A 25 13.45 -12.94 -5.81
CA PHE A 25 14.64 -12.13 -6.14
C PHE A 25 14.51 -10.63 -5.79
N GLY A 26 13.82 -10.30 -4.69
CA GLY A 26 13.57 -8.93 -4.24
C GLY A 26 12.34 -8.25 -4.88
N PHE A 27 11.80 -8.80 -5.96
CA PHE A 27 10.60 -8.29 -6.63
C PHE A 27 9.34 -8.84 -5.98
N SER A 28 8.28 -8.01 -5.94
CA SER A 28 6.96 -8.48 -5.52
C SER A 28 6.28 -9.15 -6.70
N CYS A 29 5.98 -10.44 -6.55
CA CYS A 29 5.32 -11.27 -7.54
C CYS A 29 4.05 -11.89 -6.93
N TYR A 30 3.21 -12.50 -7.78
CA TYR A 30 2.01 -13.24 -7.36
C TYR A 30 2.08 -14.65 -7.95
N PRO A 31 2.93 -15.54 -7.40
CA PRO A 31 3.12 -16.87 -7.95
C PRO A 31 1.90 -17.76 -7.71
N THR A 32 1.74 -18.75 -8.59
CA THR A 32 0.89 -19.93 -8.35
C THR A 32 1.76 -21.12 -7.94
N GLY A 33 1.14 -22.15 -7.39
CA GLY A 33 1.83 -23.35 -6.91
C GLY A 33 2.15 -23.28 -5.42
N THR A 34 3.20 -24.00 -5.01
CA THR A 34 3.53 -24.26 -3.60
C THR A 34 4.66 -23.38 -3.10
N PHE A 35 4.43 -22.63 -2.01
CA PHE A 35 5.45 -21.80 -1.38
C PHE A 35 5.11 -21.48 0.08
N THR A 36 6.08 -20.95 0.83
CA THR A 36 5.90 -20.50 2.21
C THR A 36 5.71 -19.00 2.26
N GLU A 37 4.66 -18.55 2.96
CA GLU A 37 4.40 -17.12 3.16
C GLU A 37 3.76 -16.85 4.53
N THR A 38 3.87 -15.61 5.02
CA THR A 38 3.15 -15.15 6.20
C THR A 38 1.85 -14.45 5.81
N LEU A 39 0.73 -15.10 6.10
CA LEU A 39 -0.60 -14.68 5.69
C LEU A 39 -1.41 -14.15 6.86
N THR A 40 -2.31 -13.23 6.55
CA THR A 40 -3.32 -12.71 7.47
C THR A 40 -4.66 -13.44 7.34
N THR A 41 -5.62 -13.12 8.20
CA THR A 41 -6.91 -13.84 8.30
C THR A 41 -7.62 -14.07 6.97
N ARG A 42 -7.83 -13.02 6.16
CA ARG A 42 -8.52 -13.16 4.87
C ARG A 42 -7.68 -13.89 3.84
N GLU A 43 -6.37 -13.73 3.84
CA GLU A 43 -5.47 -14.49 2.95
C GLU A 43 -5.50 -15.99 3.30
N LEU A 44 -5.51 -16.34 4.59
CA LEU A 44 -5.66 -17.72 5.05
C LEU A 44 -7.00 -18.33 4.63
N GLN A 45 -8.10 -17.59 4.81
CA GLN A 45 -9.42 -18.00 4.34
C GLN A 45 -9.44 -18.20 2.82
N PHE A 46 -8.90 -17.24 2.07
CA PHE A 46 -8.83 -17.30 0.62
C PHE A 46 -8.06 -18.53 0.11
N VAL A 47 -6.94 -18.87 0.76
CA VAL A 47 -6.17 -20.08 0.43
C VAL A 47 -6.94 -21.34 0.79
N LEU A 48 -7.64 -21.39 1.92
CA LEU A 48 -8.46 -22.55 2.30
C LEU A 48 -9.64 -22.77 1.33
N ASP A 49 -10.18 -21.70 0.75
CA ASP A 49 -11.30 -21.78 -0.18
C ASP A 49 -10.88 -22.21 -1.60
N ARG A 50 -9.65 -21.88 -2.01
CA ARG A 50 -9.19 -21.99 -3.41
C ARG A 50 -7.93 -22.82 -3.62
N GLY A 51 -7.33 -23.31 -2.55
CA GLY A 51 -6.05 -24.01 -2.55
C GLY A 51 -5.92 -24.92 -1.33
N GLU A 52 -4.71 -25.04 -0.81
CA GLU A 52 -4.42 -25.94 0.31
C GLU A 52 -3.37 -25.32 1.25
N ILE A 53 -3.57 -25.47 2.56
CA ILE A 53 -2.56 -25.18 3.57
C ILE A 53 -1.98 -26.52 4.05
N HIS A 54 -0.74 -26.79 3.69
CA HIS A 54 -0.03 -28.03 4.01
C HIS A 54 0.49 -28.04 5.45
N GLN A 55 0.99 -26.89 5.91
CA GLN A 55 1.63 -26.80 7.22
C GLN A 55 1.49 -25.38 7.78
N VAL A 56 1.26 -25.29 9.10
CA VAL A 56 1.34 -24.04 9.86
C VAL A 56 2.59 -24.08 10.74
N SER A 57 3.59 -23.25 10.43
CA SER A 57 4.87 -23.25 11.16
C SER A 57 4.78 -22.44 12.46
N ARG A 58 4.11 -21.29 12.41
CA ARG A 58 3.86 -20.43 13.58
C ARG A 58 2.67 -19.53 13.32
N PHE A 59 1.99 -19.10 14.36
CA PHE A 59 0.90 -18.14 14.25
C PHE A 59 0.77 -17.27 15.50
N ALA A 60 0.17 -16.10 15.32
CA ALA A 60 -0.33 -15.23 16.37
C ALA A 60 -1.85 -15.04 16.18
N ARG A 61 -2.59 -14.91 17.28
CA ARG A 61 -4.03 -14.64 17.27
C ARG A 61 -4.35 -13.41 18.10
N TYR A 62 -5.29 -12.62 17.62
CA TYR A 62 -5.72 -11.37 18.22
C TYR A 62 -7.25 -11.32 18.27
N ARG A 63 -7.81 -10.69 19.29
CA ARG A 63 -9.25 -10.41 19.33
C ARG A 63 -9.57 -9.33 18.28
N GLN A 64 -10.69 -9.51 17.58
CA GLN A 64 -11.17 -8.56 16.59
C GLN A 64 -12.12 -7.57 17.25
N ASP A 65 -12.08 -6.32 16.78
CA ASP A 65 -13.02 -5.27 17.15
C ASP A 65 -13.00 -4.16 16.08
N TRP A 66 -13.99 -3.26 16.11
CA TRP A 66 -14.11 -2.10 15.23
C TRP A 66 -13.19 -0.94 15.66
N ILE A 67 -11.89 -1.23 15.81
CA ILE A 67 -10.89 -0.34 16.43
C ILE A 67 -10.69 1.03 15.75
N PHE A 68 -11.21 1.22 14.53
CA PHE A 68 -11.09 2.48 13.77
C PHE A 68 -12.42 3.17 13.47
N LYS A 69 -13.56 2.57 13.84
CA LYS A 69 -14.86 3.06 13.39
C LYS A 69 -15.09 4.51 13.80
N GLU A 70 -14.99 4.79 15.10
CA GLU A 70 -15.20 6.13 15.67
C GLU A 70 -14.21 7.15 15.11
N ALA A 71 -12.92 6.79 15.06
CA ALA A 71 -11.88 7.67 14.53
C ALA A 71 -12.11 8.03 13.04
N ILE A 72 -12.50 7.07 12.21
CA ILE A 72 -12.77 7.31 10.78
C ILE A 72 -14.04 8.14 10.59
N GLU A 73 -15.08 7.88 11.37
CA GLU A 73 -16.33 8.65 11.35
C GLU A 73 -16.07 10.11 11.72
N GLU A 74 -15.30 10.36 12.78
CA GLU A 74 -14.92 11.72 13.20
C GLU A 74 -14.08 12.43 12.14
N ILE A 75 -13.03 11.79 11.61
CA ILE A 75 -12.17 12.39 10.57
C ILE A 75 -13.00 12.71 9.31
N ARG A 76 -13.93 11.82 8.93
CA ARG A 76 -14.80 12.04 7.76
C ARG A 76 -15.76 13.20 7.97
N SER A 77 -16.35 13.31 9.17
CA SER A 77 -17.20 14.44 9.54
C SER A 77 -16.46 15.77 9.38
N LYS A 78 -15.26 15.88 9.96
CA LYS A 78 -14.39 17.07 9.82
C LYS A 78 -13.93 17.32 8.38
N GLU A 79 -13.65 16.26 7.61
CA GLU A 79 -13.32 16.36 6.17
C GLU A 79 -14.47 17.01 5.38
N LEU A 80 -15.72 16.65 5.70
CA LEU A 80 -16.93 17.16 5.03
C LEU A 80 -17.24 18.60 5.45
N GLU A 81 -17.14 18.93 6.74
CA GLU A 81 -17.29 20.30 7.24
C GLU A 81 -16.30 21.25 6.55
N ALA A 82 -15.02 20.87 6.48
CA ALA A 82 -14.00 21.66 5.81
C ALA A 82 -14.28 21.82 4.31
N LYS A 83 -14.80 20.78 3.65
CA LYS A 83 -15.20 20.83 2.24
C LYS A 83 -16.36 21.81 2.03
N ASN A 84 -17.40 21.73 2.87
CA ASN A 84 -18.59 22.57 2.77
C ASN A 84 -18.29 24.05 3.07
N ALA A 85 -17.35 24.31 3.99
CA ALA A 85 -16.86 25.65 4.28
C ALA A 85 -15.86 26.19 3.22
N GLY A 86 -15.55 25.43 2.17
CA GLY A 86 -14.57 25.82 1.15
C GLY A 86 -13.12 25.85 1.63
N ASN A 87 -12.83 25.33 2.83
CA ASN A 87 -11.49 25.33 3.41
C ASN A 87 -10.63 24.19 2.83
N LYS A 88 -9.96 24.50 1.71
CA LYS A 88 -9.13 23.54 0.96
C LYS A 88 -7.96 22.96 1.78
N ILE A 89 -7.42 23.71 2.74
CA ILE A 89 -6.28 23.28 3.56
C ILE A 89 -6.74 22.19 4.54
N LEU A 90 -7.78 22.47 5.32
CA LEU A 90 -8.32 21.51 6.28
C LEU A 90 -8.89 20.28 5.58
N HIS A 91 -9.60 20.45 4.46
CA HIS A 91 -10.09 19.32 3.68
C HIS A 91 -8.93 18.38 3.26
N ARG A 92 -7.82 18.94 2.77
CA ARG A 92 -6.62 18.17 2.41
C ARG A 92 -5.96 17.51 3.63
N LEU A 93 -5.92 18.19 4.78
CA LEU A 93 -5.37 17.65 6.02
C LEU A 93 -6.16 16.41 6.47
N TYR A 94 -7.48 16.54 6.63
CA TYR A 94 -8.33 15.44 7.08
C TYR A 94 -8.33 14.26 6.11
N LYS A 95 -8.35 14.53 4.79
CA LYS A 95 -8.20 13.49 3.78
C LYS A 95 -6.88 12.72 3.94
N LYS A 96 -5.75 13.41 4.16
CA LYS A 96 -4.45 12.78 4.41
C LYS A 96 -4.43 11.99 5.72
N MET A 97 -5.03 12.51 6.78
CA MET A 97 -5.14 11.79 8.06
C MET A 97 -5.90 10.47 7.88
N ARG A 98 -7.06 10.51 7.20
CA ARG A 98 -7.87 9.32 6.90
C ARG A 98 -7.10 8.29 6.08
N GLN A 99 -6.43 8.72 5.02
CA GLN A 99 -5.67 7.84 4.12
C GLN A 99 -4.39 7.30 4.77
N GLY A 100 -3.74 8.07 5.64
CA GLY A 100 -2.47 7.73 6.27
C GLY A 100 -2.60 6.96 7.59
N LEU A 101 -3.80 6.87 8.17
CA LEU A 101 -4.01 6.31 9.51
C LEU A 101 -3.46 4.88 9.63
N TYR A 102 -3.79 4.00 8.69
CA TYR A 102 -3.32 2.61 8.73
C TYR A 102 -1.78 2.52 8.68
N GLY A 103 -1.14 3.42 7.94
CA GLY A 103 0.32 3.47 7.79
C GLY A 103 1.04 3.79 9.10
N LYS A 104 0.38 4.48 10.04
CA LYS A 104 0.94 4.72 11.39
C LYS A 104 1.14 3.42 12.18
N TRP A 105 0.25 2.46 12.01
CA TRP A 105 0.34 1.17 12.70
C TRP A 105 1.43 0.24 12.14
N ALA A 106 1.94 0.53 10.95
CA ALA A 106 3.07 -0.18 10.34
C ALA A 106 4.33 0.70 10.23
N GLN A 107 4.38 1.82 10.96
CA GLN A 107 5.49 2.76 10.87
C GLN A 107 6.77 2.15 11.48
N ARG A 108 7.86 2.15 10.70
CA ARG A 108 9.20 1.82 11.19
C ARG A 108 9.64 2.80 12.27
N GLY A 109 10.37 2.31 13.26
CA GLY A 109 10.92 3.16 14.30
C GLY A 109 12.03 4.05 13.74
N ARG A 110 12.20 5.22 14.35
CA ARG A 110 13.30 6.14 14.03
C ARG A 110 13.88 6.61 15.35
N ARG A 111 15.15 6.33 15.59
CA ARG A 111 15.90 7.01 16.66
C ARG A 111 16.54 8.24 16.06
N MET A 112 16.34 9.37 16.72
CA MET A 112 16.97 10.62 16.34
C MET A 112 17.84 11.07 17.50
N LYS A 113 19.11 11.31 17.21
CA LYS A 113 20.08 11.87 18.14
C LYS A 113 20.54 13.21 17.59
N ARG A 114 20.26 14.29 18.31
CA ARG A 114 20.78 15.61 17.95
C ARG A 114 22.31 15.59 18.09
N LEU A 115 22.99 16.18 17.11
CA LEU A 115 24.42 16.40 17.10
C LEU A 115 24.67 17.87 17.42
N GLU A 116 25.64 18.13 18.30
CA GLU A 116 26.05 19.50 18.62
C GLU A 116 26.78 20.14 17.43
N GLU A 117 27.56 19.35 16.69
CA GLU A 117 28.29 19.79 15.51
C GLU A 117 28.13 18.80 14.36
N ARG A 118 28.19 19.34 13.13
CA ARG A 118 28.19 18.55 11.90
C ARG A 118 29.51 17.78 11.78
N PRO A 119 29.49 16.45 11.56
CA PRO A 119 30.70 15.72 11.22
C PRO A 119 31.35 16.29 9.94
N PRO A 120 32.68 16.48 9.87
CA PRO A 120 33.32 17.17 8.74
C PRO A 120 33.01 16.55 7.37
N TRP A 121 32.87 15.22 7.34
CA TRP A 121 32.57 14.42 6.16
C TRP A 121 31.08 14.36 5.80
N ALA A 122 30.17 14.69 6.73
CA ALA A 122 28.74 14.54 6.52
C ALA A 122 28.17 15.71 5.70
N ARG A 123 27.45 15.37 4.63
CA ARG A 123 26.53 16.26 3.92
C ARG A 123 25.09 15.91 4.30
N ASP A 124 24.15 16.82 4.08
CA ASP A 124 22.74 16.52 4.34
C ASP A 124 22.29 15.31 3.53
N GLY A 125 21.64 14.36 4.20
CA GLY A 125 21.23 13.06 3.64
C GLY A 125 22.34 12.02 3.51
N THR A 126 23.52 12.20 4.12
CA THR A 126 24.59 11.20 4.07
C THR A 126 24.18 9.94 4.80
N GLU A 127 24.11 8.80 4.08
CA GLU A 127 23.90 7.48 4.68
C GLU A 127 25.26 6.79 4.94
N VAL A 128 25.41 6.23 6.14
CA VAL A 128 26.60 5.47 6.58
C VAL A 128 26.15 4.14 7.18
N TYR A 129 26.91 3.09 6.93
CA TYR A 129 26.71 1.80 7.59
C TYR A 129 27.72 1.65 8.74
N ASP A 130 27.21 1.54 9.97
CA ASP A 130 28.00 1.31 11.17
C ASP A 130 28.22 -0.20 11.35
N GLN A 131 29.37 -0.68 10.89
CA GLN A 131 29.72 -2.11 10.93
C GLN A 131 29.77 -2.66 12.36
N ALA A 132 30.11 -1.86 13.37
CA ALA A 132 30.22 -2.33 14.75
C ALA A 132 28.83 -2.60 15.37
N ARG A 133 27.81 -1.89 14.88
CA ARG A 133 26.42 -2.00 15.35
C ARG A 133 25.50 -2.74 14.38
N ASP A 134 26.01 -3.11 13.19
CA ASP A 134 25.23 -3.70 12.10
C ASP A 134 23.97 -2.87 11.77
N GLU A 135 24.12 -1.54 11.67
CA GLU A 135 23.01 -0.63 11.41
C GLU A 135 23.35 0.45 10.38
N SER A 136 22.37 0.81 9.54
CA SER A 136 22.46 1.98 8.66
C SER A 136 21.96 3.23 9.38
N LYS A 137 22.71 4.32 9.26
CA LYS A 137 22.41 5.64 9.81
C LYS A 137 22.36 6.68 8.70
N SER A 138 21.54 7.71 8.88
CA SER A 138 21.58 8.92 8.06
C SER A 138 21.93 10.14 8.90
N TYR A 139 22.68 11.07 8.32
CA TYR A 139 23.00 12.38 8.88
C TYR A 139 22.23 13.43 8.09
N GLU A 140 21.29 14.09 8.76
CA GLU A 140 20.34 15.02 8.11
C GLU A 140 20.33 16.36 8.84
N GLU A 141 20.15 17.44 8.08
CA GLU A 141 20.00 18.81 8.59
C GLU A 141 18.51 19.19 8.64
N PHE A 142 18.03 19.57 9.82
CA PHE A 142 16.66 20.03 10.01
C PHE A 142 16.65 21.32 10.82
N GLY A 143 16.09 22.39 10.25
CA GLY A 143 15.96 23.67 10.95
C GLY A 143 17.30 24.28 11.40
N GLY A 144 18.40 23.98 10.70
CA GLY A 144 19.75 24.40 11.05
C GLY A 144 20.44 23.54 12.12
N GLU A 145 19.79 22.48 12.61
CA GLU A 145 20.37 21.50 13.53
C GLU A 145 20.74 20.21 12.80
N TRP A 146 21.79 19.53 13.27
CA TRP A 146 22.24 18.25 12.72
C TRP A 146 21.74 17.06 13.53
N TRP A 147 21.31 16.02 12.83
CA TRP A 147 20.71 14.83 13.43
C TRP A 147 21.36 13.55 12.90
N GLU A 148 21.73 12.65 13.80
CA GLU A 148 21.99 11.25 13.48
C GLU A 148 20.67 10.48 13.61
N ILE A 149 20.32 9.76 12.55
CA ILE A 149 19.09 9.00 12.44
C ILE A 149 19.40 7.54 12.21
N SER A 150 18.88 6.65 13.05
CA SER A 150 18.87 5.20 12.81
C SER A 150 17.44 4.71 12.62
N LYS A 151 17.28 3.71 11.74
CA LYS A 151 15.99 3.07 11.44
C LYS A 151 15.84 1.84 12.34
N ASP A 152 14.76 1.83 13.12
CA ASP A 152 14.33 0.68 13.91
C ASP A 152 13.29 -0.16 13.17
N LEU A 153 13.19 -1.44 13.54
CA LEU A 153 12.22 -2.36 12.94
C LEU A 153 10.78 -1.85 13.10
N VAL A 154 10.40 -1.42 14.31
CA VAL A 154 9.04 -0.99 14.65
C VAL A 154 9.07 0.26 15.53
N SER A 155 8.13 1.18 15.30
CA SER A 155 7.98 2.35 16.17
C SER A 155 7.21 2.00 17.45
N TYR A 156 7.40 2.77 18.51
CA TYR A 156 6.86 2.48 19.86
C TYR A 156 5.34 2.20 19.87
N ASN A 157 4.56 2.99 19.13
CA ASN A 157 3.10 2.84 19.03
C ASN A 157 2.64 2.06 17.78
N SER A 158 3.54 1.33 17.11
CA SER A 158 3.16 0.51 15.96
C SER A 158 2.65 -0.85 16.38
N PHE A 159 1.72 -1.37 15.58
CA PHE A 159 1.24 -2.74 15.69
C PHE A 159 1.08 -3.29 14.26
N PRO A 160 2.19 -3.78 13.65
CA PRO A 160 2.23 -4.08 12.22
C PRO A 160 1.18 -5.09 11.73
N ALA A 161 0.67 -5.95 12.62
CA ALA A 161 -0.41 -6.88 12.30
C ALA A 161 -1.68 -6.16 11.80
N ILE A 162 -1.99 -4.96 12.31
CA ILE A 162 -3.12 -4.14 11.81
C ILE A 162 -2.86 -3.74 10.35
N GLY A 163 -1.69 -3.17 10.07
CA GLY A 163 -1.34 -2.75 8.70
C GLY A 163 -1.29 -3.92 7.72
N ALA A 164 -0.82 -5.08 8.18
CA ALA A 164 -0.83 -6.31 7.39
C ALA A 164 -2.25 -6.72 6.99
N HIS A 165 -3.20 -6.78 7.94
CA HIS A 165 -4.60 -7.13 7.65
C HIS A 165 -5.25 -6.14 6.69
N ILE A 166 -5.10 -4.83 6.92
CA ILE A 166 -5.71 -3.81 6.06
C ILE A 166 -5.19 -3.92 4.63
N THR A 167 -3.87 -4.09 4.44
CA THR A 167 -3.30 -4.17 3.10
C THR A 167 -3.60 -5.49 2.40
N ALA A 168 -3.72 -6.60 3.15
CA ALA A 168 -4.15 -7.89 2.62
C ALA A 168 -5.59 -7.84 2.12
N ASP A 169 -6.50 -7.32 2.94
CA ASP A 169 -7.91 -7.16 2.58
C ASP A 169 -8.09 -6.28 1.34
N ALA A 170 -7.33 -5.18 1.25
CA ALA A 170 -7.33 -4.32 0.07
C ALA A 170 -6.82 -5.04 -1.19
N ARG A 171 -5.75 -5.83 -1.10
CA ARG A 171 -5.23 -6.62 -2.22
C ARG A 171 -6.22 -7.68 -2.69
N LEU A 172 -6.86 -8.40 -1.77
CA LEU A 172 -7.85 -9.41 -2.12
C LEU A 172 -9.11 -8.77 -2.73
N ALA A 173 -9.53 -7.59 -2.27
CA ALA A 173 -10.60 -6.84 -2.91
C ALA A 173 -10.26 -6.44 -4.36
N LEU A 174 -9.02 -5.98 -4.61
CA LEU A 174 -8.57 -5.74 -6.00
C LEU A 174 -8.61 -7.02 -6.82
N TYR A 175 -8.13 -8.14 -6.27
CA TYR A 175 -8.15 -9.44 -6.94
C TYR A 175 -9.58 -9.88 -7.32
N GLU A 176 -10.53 -9.75 -6.38
CA GLU A 176 -11.95 -10.02 -6.63
C GLU A 176 -12.51 -9.14 -7.76
N TRP A 177 -12.11 -7.86 -7.83
CA TRP A 177 -12.51 -6.97 -8.93
C TRP A 177 -11.87 -7.35 -10.27
N ILE A 178 -10.62 -7.82 -10.28
CA ILE A 178 -9.98 -8.34 -11.50
C ILE A 178 -10.77 -9.54 -12.02
N GLU A 179 -11.13 -10.49 -11.16
CA GLU A 179 -11.90 -11.67 -11.56
C GLU A 179 -13.29 -11.29 -12.08
N LEU A 180 -13.96 -10.36 -11.40
CA LEU A 180 -15.28 -9.91 -11.81
C LEU A 180 -15.25 -9.15 -13.16
N ALA A 181 -14.26 -8.28 -13.36
CA ALA A 181 -14.05 -7.61 -14.64
C ALA A 181 -13.67 -8.59 -15.76
N GLY A 182 -13.01 -9.70 -15.41
CA GLY A 182 -12.30 -10.57 -16.33
C GLY A 182 -10.86 -10.08 -16.53
N TRP A 183 -9.92 -11.03 -16.48
CA TRP A 183 -8.48 -10.76 -16.64
C TRP A 183 -8.18 -10.10 -17.99
N GLU A 184 -8.86 -10.54 -19.03
CA GLU A 184 -8.75 -10.03 -20.40
C GLU A 184 -9.23 -8.58 -20.56
N ASN A 185 -10.07 -8.11 -19.63
CA ASN A 185 -10.64 -6.77 -19.65
C ASN A 185 -9.89 -5.80 -18.73
N THR A 186 -8.87 -6.27 -18.01
CA THR A 186 -8.14 -5.49 -17.01
C THR A 186 -6.73 -5.15 -17.49
N TYR A 187 -6.44 -3.86 -17.67
CA TYR A 187 -5.18 -3.39 -18.25
C TYR A 187 -4.18 -2.91 -17.20
N VAL A 188 -4.66 -2.24 -16.15
CA VAL A 188 -3.81 -1.70 -15.08
C VAL A 188 -4.49 -1.93 -13.74
N VAL A 189 -3.70 -2.27 -12.73
CA VAL A 189 -4.12 -2.26 -11.33
C VAL A 189 -3.06 -1.51 -10.53
N ASP A 190 -3.45 -0.46 -9.81
CA ASP A 190 -2.53 0.30 -8.94
C ASP A 190 -3.21 0.66 -7.63
N THR A 191 -2.82 -0.04 -6.56
CA THR A 191 -3.14 0.22 -5.14
C THR A 191 -4.62 0.16 -4.74
N ASP A 192 -5.49 0.91 -5.40
CA ASP A 192 -6.90 1.10 -5.05
C ASP A 192 -7.81 1.31 -6.27
N GLY A 193 -7.34 0.98 -7.48
CA GLY A 193 -8.14 1.10 -8.70
C GLY A 193 -7.67 0.21 -9.85
N LEU A 194 -8.55 0.07 -10.84
CA LEU A 194 -8.30 -0.67 -12.07
C LEU A 194 -8.57 0.22 -13.29
N MET A 195 -7.82 0.00 -14.36
CA MET A 195 -8.17 0.44 -15.71
C MET A 195 -8.73 -0.77 -16.47
N VAL A 196 -9.96 -0.63 -16.97
CA VAL A 196 -10.67 -1.70 -17.68
C VAL A 196 -11.24 -1.19 -18.99
N ASN A 197 -11.54 -2.10 -19.90
CA ASN A 197 -12.33 -1.79 -21.09
C ASN A 197 -13.84 -1.70 -20.77
N GLN A 198 -14.65 -1.44 -21.79
CA GLN A 198 -16.11 -1.33 -21.66
C GLN A 198 -16.76 -2.61 -21.09
N ALA A 199 -16.32 -3.80 -21.51
CA ALA A 199 -16.87 -5.05 -21.01
C ALA A 199 -16.55 -5.26 -19.52
N GLY A 200 -15.33 -4.96 -19.08
CA GLY A 200 -14.94 -4.99 -17.67
C GLY A 200 -15.72 -3.96 -16.84
N TYR A 201 -15.90 -2.75 -17.37
CA TYR A 201 -16.75 -1.73 -16.75
C TYR A 201 -18.19 -2.21 -16.56
N ASP A 202 -18.79 -2.81 -17.59
CA ASP A 202 -20.17 -3.29 -17.53
C ASP A 202 -20.36 -4.40 -16.49
N ARG A 203 -19.33 -5.22 -16.24
CA ARG A 203 -19.31 -6.22 -15.16
C ARG A 203 -19.14 -5.59 -13.78
N LEU A 204 -18.38 -4.49 -13.66
CA LEU A 204 -18.11 -3.82 -12.38
C LEU A 204 -19.15 -2.76 -12.00
N LYS A 205 -19.97 -2.26 -12.93
CA LYS A 205 -20.79 -1.05 -12.72
C LYS A 205 -21.76 -1.13 -11.53
N HIS A 206 -22.20 -2.33 -11.16
CA HIS A 206 -23.07 -2.54 -10.01
C HIS A 206 -22.37 -2.32 -8.64
N LEU A 207 -21.04 -2.29 -8.63
CA LEU A 207 -20.22 -1.97 -7.45
C LEU A 207 -19.93 -0.46 -7.33
N LEU A 208 -20.33 0.36 -8.31
CA LEU A 208 -20.08 1.79 -8.32
C LEU A 208 -20.97 2.52 -7.33
N HIS A 209 -20.39 3.42 -6.55
CA HIS A 209 -21.13 4.39 -5.75
C HIS A 209 -20.38 5.72 -5.67
N PRO A 210 -21.03 6.88 -5.85
CA PRO A 210 -20.35 8.17 -5.97
C PRO A 210 -19.61 8.62 -4.70
N SER A 211 -20.06 8.17 -3.52
CA SER A 211 -19.61 8.73 -2.23
C SER A 211 -19.44 7.73 -1.09
N ASP A 212 -19.73 6.44 -1.33
CA ASP A 212 -19.66 5.44 -0.26
C ASP A 212 -18.23 4.97 -0.06
N LEU A 213 -17.85 4.80 1.20
CA LEU A 213 -16.53 4.31 1.55
C LEU A 213 -16.37 2.86 1.06
N GLY A 214 -15.24 2.59 0.43
CA GLY A 214 -14.89 1.26 -0.08
C GLY A 214 -15.60 0.86 -1.37
N LYS A 215 -16.39 1.75 -1.98
CA LYS A 215 -17.02 1.51 -3.29
C LYS A 215 -16.17 2.05 -4.43
N LEU A 216 -16.34 1.46 -5.62
CA LEU A 216 -15.69 1.93 -6.83
C LEU A 216 -16.35 3.23 -7.30
N ARG A 217 -15.56 4.08 -7.96
CA ARG A 217 -16.05 5.24 -8.70
C ARG A 217 -15.33 5.35 -10.03
N VAL A 218 -16.00 5.91 -11.02
CA VAL A 218 -15.36 6.22 -12.31
C VAL A 218 -14.54 7.49 -12.13
N GLU A 219 -13.21 7.39 -12.23
CA GLU A 219 -12.32 8.55 -12.22
C GLU A 219 -12.20 9.18 -13.61
N LYS A 220 -12.20 8.34 -14.66
CA LYS A 220 -11.99 8.76 -16.05
C LYS A 220 -12.52 7.75 -17.06
N VAL A 221 -12.98 8.25 -18.20
CA VAL A 221 -13.35 7.48 -19.39
C VAL A 221 -12.62 8.11 -20.58
N ALA A 222 -12.06 7.29 -21.46
CA ALA A 222 -11.39 7.75 -22.67
C ALA A 222 -11.47 6.67 -23.76
N ASP A 223 -11.39 7.10 -25.02
CA ASP A 223 -11.41 6.19 -26.18
C ASP A 223 -10.04 5.56 -26.49
N ASN A 224 -8.98 6.03 -25.81
CA ASN A 224 -7.63 5.51 -25.97
C ASN A 224 -6.89 5.40 -24.63
N ALA A 225 -5.99 4.43 -24.57
CA ALA A 225 -5.06 4.22 -23.47
C ALA A 225 -3.78 3.55 -23.98
N SER A 226 -2.66 3.80 -23.31
CA SER A 226 -1.40 3.11 -23.56
C SER A 226 -0.80 2.65 -22.24
N VAL A 227 -0.31 1.42 -22.17
CA VAL A 227 0.30 0.85 -20.97
C VAL A 227 1.66 0.30 -21.36
N LEU A 228 2.73 0.93 -20.84
CA LEU A 228 4.11 0.55 -21.16
C LEU A 228 4.71 -0.30 -20.03
N ALA A 229 4.48 0.09 -18.79
CA ALA A 229 5.03 -0.57 -17.61
C ALA A 229 4.20 -0.22 -16.35
N PRO A 230 4.44 -0.89 -15.20
CA PRO A 230 3.84 -0.49 -13.94
C PRO A 230 4.08 1.00 -13.64
N LYS A 231 2.99 1.75 -13.42
CA LYS A 231 3.01 3.21 -13.16
C LYS A 231 3.57 4.05 -14.32
N GLN A 232 3.50 3.51 -15.54
CA GLN A 232 3.81 4.15 -16.82
C GLN A 232 2.69 3.85 -17.83
N TRP A 233 1.67 4.70 -17.82
CA TRP A 233 0.50 4.54 -18.68
C TRP A 233 -0.18 5.89 -18.97
N SER A 234 -0.98 5.93 -20.04
CA SER A 234 -1.86 7.05 -20.39
C SER A 234 -3.29 6.58 -20.61
N CYS A 235 -4.25 7.46 -20.37
CA CYS A 235 -5.69 7.26 -20.63
C CYS A 235 -6.31 8.61 -21.01
N GLY A 236 -6.58 8.81 -22.30
CA GLY A 236 -6.88 10.13 -22.85
C GLY A 236 -5.77 11.14 -22.54
N ASP A 237 -6.15 12.30 -22.01
CA ASP A 237 -5.25 13.37 -21.55
C ASP A 237 -4.58 13.10 -20.18
N ALA A 238 -4.86 11.96 -19.52
CA ALA A 238 -4.23 11.62 -18.25
C ALA A 238 -2.98 10.79 -18.51
N GLU A 239 -1.86 11.24 -17.94
CA GLU A 239 -0.59 10.53 -18.00
C GLU A 239 -0.10 10.21 -16.59
N ARG A 240 0.38 8.99 -16.42
CA ARG A 240 1.03 8.52 -15.19
C ARG A 240 2.42 8.03 -15.55
N TRP A 241 3.43 8.80 -15.19
CA TRP A 241 4.84 8.41 -15.32
C TRP A 241 5.57 8.57 -14.00
N LYS A 242 5.64 7.49 -13.21
CA LYS A 242 6.38 7.53 -11.94
C LYS A 242 7.87 7.31 -12.19
N GLY A 243 8.71 8.14 -11.55
CA GLY A 243 10.17 8.04 -11.63
C GLY A 243 10.81 8.91 -12.72
N LYS A 244 10.00 9.63 -13.51
CA LYS A 244 10.47 10.65 -14.46
C LYS A 244 10.50 12.03 -13.78
N PRO A 245 11.66 12.73 -13.73
CA PRO A 245 11.72 14.12 -13.31
C PRO A 245 10.79 15.01 -14.14
N LYS A 246 10.23 16.07 -13.54
CA LYS A 246 9.24 16.94 -14.22
C LYS A 246 9.82 17.67 -15.43
N ASP A 247 11.13 17.87 -15.42
CA ASP A 247 11.96 18.56 -16.38
C ASP A 247 12.69 17.60 -17.34
N ALA A 248 12.43 16.30 -17.26
CA ALA A 248 13.06 15.33 -18.15
C ALA A 248 12.53 15.49 -19.59
N ILE A 249 13.47 15.64 -20.53
CA ILE A 249 13.19 15.90 -21.95
C ILE A 249 13.33 14.60 -22.71
N GLU A 250 12.32 14.26 -23.51
CA GLU A 250 12.40 13.07 -24.36
C GLU A 250 13.47 13.23 -25.42
N ILE A 251 14.52 12.41 -25.37
CA ILE A 251 15.58 12.39 -26.36
C ILE A 251 15.32 11.37 -27.47
N MET A 252 14.54 10.32 -27.18
CA MET A 252 14.05 9.30 -28.11
C MET A 252 12.74 8.71 -27.56
N PRO A 253 11.88 8.09 -28.40
CA PRO A 253 10.62 7.49 -27.92
C PRO A 253 10.84 6.57 -26.71
N GLY A 254 10.28 6.97 -25.56
CA GLY A 254 10.39 6.23 -24.29
C GLY A 254 11.68 6.47 -23.49
N ARG A 255 12.54 7.41 -23.89
CA ARG A 255 13.82 7.75 -23.23
C ARG A 255 13.90 9.25 -22.94
N PHE A 256 14.02 9.60 -21.66
CA PHE A 256 13.99 10.98 -21.12
C PHE A 256 15.24 11.30 -20.30
#